data_AF-H1UZP4-F1
#
_entry.id   AF-H1UZP4-F1
#
_cell.length_a   1.000
_cell.length_b   1.000
_cell.length_c   1.000
_cell.angle_alpha   90.00
_cell.angle_beta   90.00
_cell.angle_gamma   90.00
#
_symmetry.space_group_name_H-M   'P 1'
#
loop_
_entity.id
_entity.type
_entity.pdbx_description
1 polymer ?
#
loop_
_entity_poly.entity_id
_entity_poly.type
_entity_poly.pdbx_seq_one_letter_code
_entity_poly.pdbx_strand_id
1 'polypeptide(L)'
;MGWRDTPELPLAEDIMKEAGELPRENHLNAVYLHKDAYFEVQYELLRHEGVEPIRKAVQEYRSAPEMIESAETCVYTDVFVRGTNIIRLGVMIRVTFSSVRARHYINWPVSQRLVPGTIVALSPAWDNFQTRCIVASVTGRYDELIDSPMTPPPLDLEIHDAQTTAGLMDPDQDYVMIEARSSYFEAVRHVLEGLKHAAQDESPFDKYLVRGSNSVDRLASMPCSASSVDISTLNDGIRRSASMPIPVQGDITNYVQSKARLDKSQMLALQRMVTKELAIVQGPPGTGKTHTSMAALKVLLSMQPFDVPIIVTAQKNDTVDELLVRCHNLGINFVRIGGQSKNKTVSDRSLVSLRVQSRGNTWRRDGYQKRLDILKSQARRLLKRCFPPRNQQLILPEHFREVGLISSKQYDSIAVSWDGDVKSIGGQVARHPLGPWLGDQVLSAKPHRSIHVPLNGGAGVEVVSEHESSEDVAVRNMKEQLTGKPILMSRWNSMRLPDIAGHDPGSSSLAKQLLDGNPNLWDIAPDCRGIVYQYLERLHVLSTKLASRS
;
A
#
# COMPACT_ATOMS: atom_id res chain seq x y z
N MET A 1 0.43 -22.08 12.51
CA MET A 1 -0.67 -21.08 12.56
C MET A 1 -1.80 -21.61 11.70
N GLY A 2 -3.06 -21.43 12.10
CA GLY A 2 -4.17 -21.71 11.19
C GLY A 2 -4.24 -20.68 10.08
N TRP A 3 -4.84 -21.01 8.93
CA TRP A 3 -4.91 -20.11 7.77
C TRP A 3 -5.53 -18.73 8.11
N ARG A 4 -6.41 -18.68 9.11
CA ARG A 4 -7.07 -17.46 9.63
C ARG A 4 -6.11 -16.49 10.32
N ASP A 5 -5.09 -17.00 11.02
CA ASP A 5 -4.09 -16.19 11.74
C ASP A 5 -2.95 -15.72 10.83
N THR A 6 -2.93 -16.19 9.59
CA THR A 6 -1.89 -15.83 8.61
C THR A 6 -1.95 -14.33 8.32
N PRO A 7 -0.80 -13.62 8.35
CA PRO A 7 -0.77 -12.18 8.07
C PRO A 7 -1.25 -11.87 6.65
N GLU A 8 -1.85 -10.70 6.47
CA GLU A 8 -2.40 -10.24 5.18
C GLU A 8 -1.31 -10.11 4.10
N LEU A 9 -0.14 -9.60 4.47
CA LEU A 9 1.03 -9.55 3.60
C LEU A 9 1.84 -10.86 3.66
N PRO A 10 2.54 -11.23 2.57
CA PRO A 10 3.49 -12.33 2.61
C PRO A 10 4.61 -12.01 3.59
N LEU A 11 5.03 -13.04 4.33
CA LEU A 11 6.21 -12.93 5.18
C LEU A 11 7.48 -12.99 4.32
N ALA A 12 8.58 -12.46 4.84
CA ALA A 12 9.89 -12.59 4.22
C ALA A 12 10.23 -14.06 3.91
N GLU A 13 9.91 -14.96 4.83
CA GLU A 13 10.08 -16.41 4.68
C GLU A 13 9.25 -16.98 3.51
N ASP A 14 8.06 -16.45 3.26
CA ASP A 14 7.20 -16.91 2.15
C ASP A 14 7.79 -16.57 0.78
N ILE A 15 8.50 -15.45 0.68
CA ILE A 15 9.15 -14.97 -0.54
C ILE A 15 10.51 -15.65 -0.74
N MET A 16 11.22 -15.98 0.34
CA MET A 16 12.58 -16.51 0.30
C MET A 16 12.67 -18.04 0.11
N LYS A 17 11.56 -18.77 0.26
CA LYS A 17 11.49 -20.22 -0.02
C LYS A 17 11.83 -20.53 -1.48
N GLU A 18 12.59 -21.59 -1.72
CA GLU A 18 13.03 -22.02 -3.08
C GLU A 18 11.88 -22.60 -3.93
N ALA A 19 10.90 -23.25 -3.31
CA ALA A 19 9.71 -23.72 -4.00
C ALA A 19 8.47 -23.44 -3.15
N GLY A 20 7.42 -22.89 -3.76
CA GLY A 20 6.09 -22.91 -3.19
C GLY A 20 5.54 -24.32 -3.25
N GLU A 21 5.11 -24.88 -2.12
CA GLU A 21 4.28 -26.08 -2.15
C GLU A 21 2.96 -25.73 -2.84
N LEU A 22 2.62 -26.47 -3.89
CA LEU A 22 1.33 -26.31 -4.55
C LEU A 22 0.23 -26.61 -3.52
N PRO A 23 -0.75 -25.71 -3.34
CA PRO A 23 -1.87 -25.94 -2.45
C PRO A 23 -2.65 -27.20 -2.85
N ARG A 24 -3.44 -27.74 -1.91
CA ARG A 24 -4.29 -28.91 -2.16
C ARG A 24 -5.15 -28.67 -3.41
N GLU A 25 -5.25 -29.70 -4.26
CA GLU A 25 -6.03 -29.61 -5.50
C GLU A 25 -7.50 -29.26 -5.20
N ASN A 26 -8.00 -28.21 -5.84
CA ASN A 26 -9.43 -27.88 -5.83
C ASN A 26 -10.12 -28.59 -7.01
N HIS A 27 -10.78 -29.71 -6.75
CA HIS A 27 -11.56 -30.40 -7.79
C HIS A 27 -12.87 -29.66 -8.03
N LEU A 28 -13.24 -29.42 -9.29
CA LEU A 28 -14.42 -28.63 -9.71
C LEU A 28 -15.74 -29.06 -9.07
N ASN A 29 -15.86 -30.30 -8.58
CA ASN A 29 -17.05 -30.87 -7.95
C ASN A 29 -16.77 -31.41 -6.54
N ALA A 30 -15.70 -30.95 -5.87
CA ALA A 30 -15.40 -31.38 -4.51
C ALA A 30 -16.52 -30.95 -3.55
N VAL A 31 -17.05 -31.92 -2.80
CA VAL A 31 -17.95 -31.65 -1.69
C VAL A 31 -17.09 -31.54 -0.44
N TYR A 32 -17.15 -30.37 0.20
CA TYR A 32 -16.37 -30.10 1.40
C TYR A 32 -17.20 -30.46 2.65
N LEU A 33 -16.59 -31.18 3.59
CA LEU A 33 -17.28 -31.59 4.83
C LEU A 33 -17.74 -30.38 5.66
N HIS A 34 -16.92 -29.34 5.69
CA HIS A 34 -17.13 -28.14 6.47
C HIS A 34 -16.84 -26.90 5.64
N LYS A 35 -17.57 -25.82 5.95
CA LYS A 35 -17.37 -24.50 5.35
C LYS A 35 -15.91 -24.04 5.46
N ASP A 36 -15.30 -24.27 6.63
CA ASP A 36 -13.93 -23.84 6.90
C ASP A 36 -12.91 -24.49 5.95
N ALA A 37 -13.09 -25.77 5.62
CA ALA A 37 -12.21 -26.48 4.69
C ALA A 37 -12.32 -25.95 3.25
N TYR A 38 -13.51 -25.53 2.82
CA TYR A 38 -13.69 -24.90 1.51
C TYR A 38 -12.92 -23.58 1.43
N PHE A 39 -13.10 -22.71 2.43
CA PHE A 39 -12.44 -21.40 2.44
C PHE A 39 -10.93 -21.49 2.65
N GLU A 40 -10.45 -22.45 3.43
CA GLU A 40 -9.02 -22.74 3.58
C GLU A 40 -8.36 -23.05 2.23
N VAL A 41 -8.94 -23.96 1.44
CA VAL A 41 -8.40 -24.29 0.10
C VAL A 41 -8.42 -23.09 -0.84
N GLN A 42 -9.52 -22.31 -0.88
CA GLN A 42 -9.56 -21.10 -1.70
C GLN A 42 -8.54 -20.06 -1.25
N TYR A 43 -8.35 -19.91 0.06
CA TYR A 43 -7.39 -18.98 0.64
C TYR A 43 -5.95 -19.36 0.26
N GLU A 44 -5.58 -20.64 0.40
CA GLU A 44 -4.23 -21.13 0.06
C GLU A 44 -3.93 -20.95 -1.43
N LEU A 45 -4.89 -21.27 -2.32
CA LEU A 45 -4.74 -21.09 -3.77
C LEU A 45 -4.54 -19.63 -4.15
N LEU A 46 -5.40 -18.73 -3.68
CA LEU A 46 -5.30 -17.30 -3.98
C LEU A 46 -4.03 -16.68 -3.38
N ARG A 47 -3.65 -17.08 -2.17
CA ARG A 47 -2.39 -16.64 -1.55
C ARG A 47 -1.19 -17.11 -2.36
N HIS A 48 -1.19 -18.36 -2.82
CA HIS A 48 -0.12 -18.88 -3.67
C HIS A 48 -0.03 -18.08 -4.98
N GLU A 49 -1.15 -17.87 -5.68
CA GLU A 49 -1.21 -17.08 -6.92
C GLU A 49 -0.70 -15.64 -6.73
N GLY A 50 -1.05 -14.99 -5.62
CA GLY A 50 -0.62 -13.62 -5.34
C GLY A 50 0.88 -13.49 -5.02
N VAL A 51 1.46 -14.45 -4.29
CA VAL A 51 2.86 -14.39 -3.81
C VAL A 51 3.86 -14.98 -4.80
N GLU A 52 3.45 -15.92 -5.64
CA GLU A 52 4.36 -16.62 -6.57
C GLU A 52 5.14 -15.69 -7.51
N PRO A 53 4.55 -14.63 -8.11
CA PRO A 53 5.31 -13.73 -8.99
C PRO A 53 6.46 -13.02 -8.30
N ILE A 54 6.25 -12.51 -7.07
CA ILE A 54 7.33 -11.81 -6.32
C ILE A 54 8.38 -12.80 -5.81
N ARG A 55 7.97 -14.03 -5.45
CA ARG A 55 8.89 -15.11 -5.09
C ARG A 55 9.83 -15.45 -6.25
N LYS A 56 9.28 -15.70 -7.45
CA LYS A 56 10.08 -15.96 -8.66
C LYS A 56 11.04 -14.82 -8.97
N ALA A 57 10.57 -13.57 -8.88
CA ALA A 57 11.39 -12.39 -9.12
C ALA A 57 12.58 -12.29 -8.14
N VAL A 58 12.36 -12.58 -6.86
CA VAL A 58 13.43 -12.59 -5.84
C VAL A 58 14.40 -13.76 -6.07
N GLN A 59 13.91 -14.93 -6.44
CA GLN A 59 14.76 -16.10 -6.74
C GLN A 59 15.62 -15.87 -7.99
N GLU A 60 15.04 -15.30 -9.05
CA GLU A 60 15.76 -14.94 -10.28
C GLU A 60 16.93 -14.00 -9.93
N TYR A 61 16.66 -12.95 -9.15
CA TYR A 61 17.69 -12.03 -8.69
C TYR A 61 18.73 -12.67 -7.78
N ARG A 62 18.30 -13.52 -6.84
CA ARG A 62 19.20 -14.22 -5.91
C ARG A 62 20.18 -15.14 -6.65
N SER A 63 19.75 -15.74 -7.77
CA SER A 63 20.61 -16.58 -8.61
C SER A 63 21.63 -15.78 -9.43
N ALA A 64 21.28 -14.55 -9.82
CA ALA A 64 22.12 -13.66 -10.61
C ALA A 64 21.97 -12.19 -10.16
N PRO A 65 22.66 -11.74 -9.09
CA PRO A 65 22.50 -10.38 -8.55
C PRO A 65 22.87 -9.25 -9.54
N GLU A 66 23.66 -9.58 -10.55
CA GLU A 66 24.06 -8.66 -11.63
C GLU A 66 23.09 -8.65 -12.83
N MET A 67 21.94 -9.30 -12.72
CA MET A 67 20.95 -9.32 -13.79
C MET A 67 20.45 -7.92 -14.18
N ILE A 68 19.97 -7.83 -15.41
CA ILE A 68 19.17 -6.71 -15.93
C ILE A 68 17.71 -7.04 -15.61
N GLU A 69 16.79 -6.08 -15.73
CA GLU A 69 15.37 -6.39 -15.72
C GLU A 69 14.99 -7.48 -16.74
N SER A 70 14.07 -8.35 -16.34
CA SER A 70 13.46 -9.39 -17.18
C SER A 70 12.04 -8.99 -17.59
N ALA A 71 11.34 -9.85 -18.32
CA ALA A 71 9.94 -9.61 -18.68
C ALA A 71 9.00 -9.63 -17.45
N GLU A 72 9.40 -10.31 -16.37
CA GLU A 72 8.60 -10.50 -15.16
C GLU A 72 9.17 -9.73 -13.95
N THR A 73 10.45 -9.40 -13.95
CA THR A 73 11.18 -8.83 -12.80
C THR A 73 11.71 -7.43 -13.08
N CYS A 74 11.32 -6.47 -12.23
CA CYS A 74 11.90 -5.13 -12.15
C CYS A 74 12.90 -5.05 -11.00
N VAL A 75 14.06 -4.43 -11.24
CA VAL A 75 15.14 -4.30 -10.24
C VAL A 75 15.50 -2.84 -10.07
N TYR A 76 15.49 -2.38 -8.82
CA TYR A 76 15.84 -1.03 -8.44
C TYR A 76 17.06 -1.05 -7.52
N THR A 77 18.07 -0.26 -7.85
CA THR A 77 19.32 -0.14 -7.10
C THR A 77 19.44 1.23 -6.45
N ASP A 78 20.46 1.44 -5.64
CA ASP A 78 20.70 2.70 -4.92
C ASP A 78 19.47 3.17 -4.14
N VAL A 79 18.79 2.20 -3.50
CA VAL A 79 17.58 2.48 -2.72
C VAL A 79 18.01 2.98 -1.35
N PHE A 80 17.71 4.24 -1.06
CA PHE A 80 18.07 4.90 0.20
C PHE A 80 16.83 5.43 0.91
N VAL A 81 16.78 5.26 2.22
CA VAL A 81 15.73 5.80 3.08
C VAL A 81 16.00 7.28 3.35
N ARG A 82 15.04 8.14 2.99
CA ARG A 82 15.15 9.62 3.08
C ARG A 82 14.28 10.25 4.12
N GLY A 83 13.37 9.51 4.71
CA GLY A 83 12.48 10.07 5.70
C GLY A 83 11.30 9.20 6.00
N THR A 84 10.40 9.77 6.79
CA THR A 84 9.15 9.12 7.16
C THR A 84 7.99 10.07 6.95
N ASN A 85 6.91 9.57 6.38
CA ASN A 85 5.66 10.29 6.25
C ASN A 85 4.62 9.64 7.18
N ILE A 86 4.16 10.39 8.17
CA ILE A 86 3.13 9.91 9.10
C ILE A 86 1.79 10.43 8.61
N ILE A 87 0.84 9.54 8.39
CA ILE A 87 -0.49 9.85 7.88
C ILE A 87 -1.54 9.07 8.66
N ARG A 88 -2.83 9.29 8.36
CA ARG A 88 -3.92 8.61 9.06
C ARG A 88 -3.90 7.09 8.86
N LEU A 89 -3.36 6.62 7.74
CA LEU A 89 -3.24 5.20 7.42
C LEU A 89 -2.10 4.52 8.19
N GLY A 90 -1.04 5.25 8.55
CA GLY A 90 0.12 4.66 9.20
C GLY A 90 1.39 5.49 9.04
N VAL A 91 2.52 4.83 9.28
CA VAL A 91 3.87 5.37 9.12
C VAL A 91 4.45 4.82 7.82
N MET A 92 4.74 5.72 6.89
CA MET A 92 5.33 5.38 5.60
C MET A 92 6.80 5.77 5.58
N ILE A 93 7.65 4.96 4.98
CA ILE A 93 9.06 5.23 4.77
C ILE A 93 9.23 5.81 3.37
N ARG A 94 9.81 7.01 3.30
CA ARG A 94 10.15 7.63 2.01
C ARG A 94 11.49 7.11 1.54
N VAL A 95 11.53 6.53 0.35
CA VAL A 95 12.75 6.05 -0.30
C VAL A 95 12.98 6.77 -1.62
N THR A 96 14.26 6.87 -1.99
CA THR A 96 14.73 7.27 -3.32
C THR A 96 15.49 6.12 -3.92
N PHE A 97 15.38 5.91 -5.23
CA PHE A 97 15.96 4.75 -5.90
C PHE A 97 16.45 5.11 -7.30
N SER A 98 17.19 4.19 -7.91
CA SER A 98 17.69 4.26 -9.27
C SER A 98 17.11 3.12 -10.11
N SER A 99 16.71 3.43 -11.35
CA SER A 99 16.17 2.47 -12.32
C SER A 99 17.17 2.14 -13.43
N VAL A 100 18.49 2.24 -13.15
CA VAL A 100 19.55 2.01 -14.15
C VAL A 100 19.50 0.59 -14.75
N ARG A 101 19.03 -0.40 -13.97
CA ARG A 101 18.87 -1.80 -14.42
C ARG A 101 17.82 -1.97 -15.53
N ALA A 102 16.93 -0.99 -15.75
CA ALA A 102 15.98 -1.02 -16.86
C ALA A 102 16.65 -0.88 -18.22
N ARG A 103 17.77 -0.14 -18.32
CA ARG A 103 18.46 0.20 -19.59
C ARG A 103 17.64 0.99 -20.62
N HIS A 104 16.52 1.56 -20.21
CA HIS A 104 15.70 2.47 -21.02
C HIS A 104 15.07 3.58 -20.17
N TYR A 105 14.56 4.61 -20.83
CA TYR A 105 13.89 5.72 -20.15
C TYR A 105 12.46 5.33 -19.77
N ILE A 106 12.10 5.57 -18.51
CA ILE A 106 10.77 5.28 -17.96
C ILE A 106 10.01 6.60 -17.80
N ASN A 107 8.85 6.69 -18.45
CA ASN A 107 7.92 7.80 -18.24
C ASN A 107 7.07 7.52 -16.98
N TRP A 108 7.54 7.99 -15.82
CA TRP A 108 6.96 7.67 -14.52
C TRP A 108 5.47 8.03 -14.37
N PRO A 109 5.00 9.20 -14.82
CA PRO A 109 3.58 9.55 -14.77
C PRO A 109 2.63 8.55 -15.45
N VAL A 110 3.08 7.85 -16.50
CA VAL A 110 2.25 6.90 -17.27
C VAL A 110 2.60 5.44 -16.93
N SER A 111 3.76 5.20 -16.32
CA SER A 111 4.22 3.86 -15.99
C SER A 111 3.34 3.18 -14.95
N GLN A 112 3.08 1.88 -15.15
CA GLN A 112 2.41 1.00 -14.19
C GLN A 112 3.37 0.40 -13.14
N ARG A 113 4.65 0.76 -13.19
CA ARG A 113 5.67 0.35 -12.20
C ARG A 113 5.46 1.08 -10.88
N LEU A 114 5.64 0.38 -9.77
CA LEU A 114 5.57 0.93 -8.41
C LEU A 114 4.28 1.74 -8.18
N VAL A 115 3.15 1.23 -8.65
CA VAL A 115 1.85 1.86 -8.41
C VAL A 115 1.36 1.55 -6.99
N PRO A 116 0.52 2.42 -6.39
CA PRO A 116 -0.04 2.17 -5.06
C PRO A 116 -0.77 0.81 -4.95
N GLY A 117 -0.38 0.00 -3.96
CA GLY A 117 -0.84 -1.37 -3.74
C GLY A 117 0.10 -2.45 -4.28
N THR A 118 1.15 -2.10 -5.02
CA THR A 118 2.16 -3.07 -5.43
C THR A 118 2.99 -3.51 -4.22
N ILE A 119 3.31 -4.81 -4.13
CA ILE A 119 4.28 -5.33 -3.17
C ILE A 119 5.68 -5.27 -3.77
N VAL A 120 6.63 -4.86 -2.93
CA VAL A 120 8.05 -4.88 -3.24
C VAL A 120 8.81 -5.64 -2.14
N ALA A 121 9.89 -6.29 -2.55
CA ALA A 121 10.83 -6.93 -1.64
C ALA A 121 12.12 -6.12 -1.60
N LEU A 122 12.66 -5.85 -0.41
CA LEU A 122 13.91 -5.14 -0.20
C LEU A 122 14.92 -6.02 0.52
N SER A 123 16.19 -5.89 0.14
CA SER A 123 17.34 -6.48 0.85
C SER A 123 18.46 -5.44 0.91
N PRO A 124 19.28 -5.42 1.98
CA PRO A 124 20.55 -4.70 1.93
C PRO A 124 21.36 -5.15 0.71
N ALA A 125 22.02 -4.21 0.01
CA ALA A 125 22.72 -4.53 -1.24
C ALA A 125 23.91 -5.47 -1.04
N TRP A 126 24.51 -5.48 0.15
CA TRP A 126 25.56 -6.44 0.51
C TRP A 126 25.04 -7.85 0.77
N ASP A 127 23.75 -8.01 1.10
CA ASP A 127 23.14 -9.31 1.40
C ASP A 127 22.51 -9.96 0.16
N ASN A 128 22.03 -9.17 -0.81
CA ASN A 128 21.42 -9.65 -2.06
C ASN A 128 20.38 -10.78 -1.87
N PHE A 129 19.46 -10.62 -0.91
CA PHE A 129 18.42 -11.59 -0.59
C PHE A 129 18.98 -12.98 -0.24
N GLN A 130 20.07 -13.04 0.51
CA GLN A 130 20.59 -14.32 1.02
C GLN A 130 20.03 -14.63 2.41
N THR A 131 20.04 -13.65 3.31
CA THR A 131 19.59 -13.82 4.69
C THR A 131 18.50 -12.84 5.10
N ARG A 132 18.41 -11.68 4.45
CA ARG A 132 17.48 -10.60 4.80
C ARG A 132 16.55 -10.30 3.64
N CYS A 133 15.25 -10.35 3.93
CA CYS A 133 14.21 -9.88 3.04
C CYS A 133 13.21 -9.05 3.84
N ILE A 134 12.84 -7.91 3.29
CA ILE A 134 11.89 -6.96 3.87
C ILE A 134 10.76 -6.83 2.87
N VAL A 135 9.54 -7.14 3.30
CA VAL A 135 8.35 -6.99 2.47
C VAL A 135 7.72 -5.63 2.75
N ALA A 136 7.42 -4.87 1.70
CA ALA A 136 6.76 -3.57 1.81
C ALA A 136 5.68 -3.41 0.74
N SER A 137 4.66 -2.60 1.02
CA SER A 137 3.65 -2.20 0.06
C SER A 137 3.86 -0.75 -0.37
N VAL A 138 3.74 -0.49 -1.66
CA VAL A 138 3.82 0.86 -2.22
C VAL A 138 2.54 1.62 -1.86
N THR A 139 2.69 2.80 -1.27
CA THR A 139 1.53 3.63 -0.89
C THR A 139 1.32 4.82 -1.82
N GLY A 140 2.39 5.38 -2.38
CA GLY A 140 2.31 6.56 -3.21
C GLY A 140 3.61 6.91 -3.92
N ARG A 141 3.48 7.46 -5.14
CA ARG A 141 4.55 8.14 -5.88
C ARG A 141 4.35 9.64 -5.75
N TYR A 142 5.40 10.38 -5.43
CA TYR A 142 5.31 11.83 -5.21
C TYR A 142 6.13 12.61 -6.22
N ASP A 143 5.46 13.51 -6.94
CA ASP A 143 6.09 14.32 -7.98
C ASP A 143 6.72 15.62 -7.45
N GLU A 144 6.67 15.85 -6.13
CA GLU A 144 6.99 17.13 -5.46
C GLU A 144 8.42 17.65 -5.68
N LEU A 145 9.33 16.86 -6.28
CA LEU A 145 10.76 17.16 -6.41
C LEU A 145 11.35 16.79 -7.78
N ILE A 146 10.51 16.60 -8.81
CA ILE A 146 10.95 16.06 -10.09
C ILE A 146 11.17 17.19 -11.10
N ASP A 147 12.43 17.38 -11.52
CA ASP A 147 12.79 18.34 -12.58
C ASP A 147 12.45 17.82 -13.99
N SER A 148 12.31 16.50 -14.17
CA SER A 148 12.03 15.85 -15.45
C SER A 148 11.22 14.56 -15.26
N PRO A 149 10.17 14.29 -16.07
CA PRO A 149 9.29 13.12 -15.94
C PRO A 149 10.01 11.76 -16.08
N MET A 150 11.27 11.78 -16.53
CA MET A 150 12.13 10.60 -16.64
C MET A 150 12.89 10.28 -15.35
N THR A 151 12.92 11.21 -14.39
CA THR A 151 13.58 11.00 -13.09
C THR A 151 12.66 10.21 -12.18
N PRO A 152 13.17 9.16 -11.48
CA PRO A 152 12.36 8.36 -10.58
C PRO A 152 11.76 9.21 -9.45
N PRO A 153 10.43 9.16 -9.24
CA PRO A 153 9.77 9.86 -8.15
C PRO A 153 10.18 9.26 -6.80
N PRO A 154 10.31 10.07 -5.73
CA PRO A 154 10.30 9.55 -4.36
C PRO A 154 9.07 8.66 -4.11
N LEU A 155 9.31 7.55 -3.43
CA LEU A 155 8.33 6.49 -3.18
C LEU A 155 8.08 6.38 -1.68
N ASP A 156 6.82 6.33 -1.26
CA ASP A 156 6.48 5.99 0.12
C ASP A 156 6.09 4.51 0.22
N LEU A 157 6.79 3.78 1.09
CA LEU A 157 6.59 2.36 1.37
C LEU A 157 5.97 2.18 2.76
N GLU A 158 4.99 1.29 2.86
CA GLU A 158 4.43 0.83 4.12
C GLU A 158 5.05 -0.51 4.51
N ILE A 159 5.51 -0.60 5.75
CA ILE A 159 6.03 -1.83 6.36
C ILE A 159 5.23 -2.07 7.62
N HIS A 160 4.60 -3.24 7.72
CA HIS A 160 3.67 -3.55 8.81
C HIS A 160 4.39 -3.83 10.13
N ASP A 161 5.59 -4.41 10.08
CA ASP A 161 6.38 -4.67 11.29
C ASP A 161 7.21 -3.44 11.70
N ALA A 162 6.85 -2.85 12.85
CA ALA A 162 7.52 -1.70 13.41
C ALA A 162 9.01 -1.94 13.71
N GLN A 163 9.41 -3.17 14.04
CA GLN A 163 10.82 -3.48 14.31
C GLN A 163 11.64 -3.41 13.02
N THR A 164 11.11 -4.01 11.96
CA THR A 164 11.68 -3.91 10.62
C THR A 164 11.73 -2.45 10.17
N THR A 165 10.64 -1.69 10.31
CA THR A 165 10.62 -0.24 9.98
C THR A 165 11.74 0.51 10.70
N ALA A 166 11.96 0.26 11.99
CA ALA A 166 13.04 0.87 12.77
C ALA A 166 14.43 0.44 12.26
N GLY A 167 14.59 -0.80 11.82
CA GLY A 167 15.79 -1.32 11.18
C GLY A 167 16.20 -0.53 9.94
N LEU A 168 15.23 -0.15 9.10
CA LEU A 168 15.46 0.61 7.86
C LEU A 168 15.82 2.09 8.07
N MET A 169 15.68 2.62 9.29
CA MET A 169 16.02 4.02 9.60
C MET A 169 17.53 4.27 9.69
N ASP A 170 18.29 3.88 8.67
CA ASP A 170 19.68 4.27 8.45
C ASP A 170 19.79 4.91 7.06
N PRO A 171 20.03 6.23 6.95
CA PRO A 171 20.02 6.93 5.67
C PRO A 171 21.18 6.57 4.73
N ASP A 172 22.25 5.95 5.25
CA ASP A 172 23.44 5.61 4.48
C ASP A 172 23.44 4.14 4.03
N GLN A 173 22.56 3.30 4.58
CA GLN A 173 22.42 1.92 4.16
C GLN A 173 21.77 1.86 2.78
N ASP A 174 22.45 1.21 1.84
CA ASP A 174 21.95 0.92 0.51
C ASP A 174 21.11 -0.36 0.50
N TYR A 175 20.04 -0.33 -0.27
CA TYR A 175 19.16 -1.47 -0.49
C TYR A 175 18.98 -1.71 -1.99
N VAL A 176 18.66 -2.96 -2.31
CA VAL A 176 18.09 -3.36 -3.60
C VAL A 176 16.62 -3.63 -3.37
N MET A 177 15.78 -3.18 -4.30
CA MET A 177 14.33 -3.36 -4.28
C MET A 177 13.87 -4.08 -5.55
N ILE A 178 13.01 -5.08 -5.37
CA ILE A 178 12.49 -5.93 -6.45
C ILE A 178 10.97 -5.79 -6.51
N GLU A 179 10.46 -5.67 -7.73
CA GLU A 179 9.02 -5.66 -8.05
C GLU A 179 8.74 -6.72 -9.12
N ALA A 180 7.64 -7.46 -8.97
CA ALA A 180 7.12 -8.33 -10.02
C ALA A 180 6.12 -7.58 -10.92
N ARG A 181 6.31 -7.62 -12.24
CA ARG A 181 5.47 -6.90 -13.21
C ARG A 181 4.05 -7.47 -13.36
N SER A 182 3.88 -8.75 -13.07
CA SER A 182 2.65 -9.50 -13.35
C SER A 182 1.66 -9.56 -12.18
N SER A 183 1.96 -8.96 -11.02
CA SER A 183 1.14 -9.11 -9.80
C SER A 183 0.65 -7.78 -9.23
N TYR A 184 -0.66 -7.68 -8.99
CA TYR A 184 -1.26 -6.64 -8.16
C TYR A 184 -1.81 -7.27 -6.88
N PHE A 185 -0.91 -7.50 -5.91
CA PHE A 185 -1.23 -8.24 -4.69
C PHE A 185 -2.32 -7.57 -3.84
N GLU A 186 -2.46 -6.24 -3.85
CA GLU A 186 -3.49 -5.57 -3.04
C GLU A 186 -4.91 -6.06 -3.35
N ALA A 187 -5.20 -6.40 -4.61
CA ALA A 187 -6.49 -7.01 -4.95
C ALA A 187 -6.66 -8.38 -4.29
N VAL A 188 -5.62 -9.21 -4.29
CA VAL A 188 -5.61 -10.53 -3.63
C VAL A 188 -5.76 -10.36 -2.12
N ARG A 189 -5.02 -9.43 -1.51
CA ARG A 189 -5.05 -9.13 -0.07
C ARG A 189 -6.47 -8.90 0.45
N HIS A 190 -7.24 -8.03 -0.21
CA HIS A 190 -8.60 -7.74 0.21
C HIS A 190 -9.54 -8.94 0.05
N VAL A 191 -9.32 -9.79 -0.96
CA VAL A 191 -10.09 -11.04 -1.12
C VAL A 191 -9.74 -12.03 -0.01
N LEU A 192 -8.46 -12.19 0.32
CA LEU A 192 -8.00 -13.07 1.40
C LEU A 192 -8.64 -12.70 2.75
N GLU A 193 -8.71 -11.41 3.08
CA GLU A 193 -9.38 -10.95 4.30
C GLU A 193 -10.90 -11.16 4.24
N GLY A 194 -11.50 -10.92 3.06
CA GLY A 194 -12.91 -11.23 2.82
C GLY A 194 -13.26 -12.71 3.03
N LEU A 195 -12.38 -13.63 2.62
CA LEU A 195 -12.56 -15.07 2.82
C LEU A 195 -12.51 -15.45 4.31
N LYS A 196 -11.62 -14.83 5.10
CA LYS A 196 -11.55 -15.04 6.54
C LYS A 196 -12.84 -14.61 7.24
N HIS A 197 -13.38 -13.45 6.87
CA HIS A 197 -14.67 -12.98 7.39
C HIS A 197 -15.83 -13.88 6.93
N ALA A 198 -15.88 -14.24 5.65
CA ALA A 198 -16.93 -15.09 5.09
C ALA A 198 -16.96 -16.49 5.72
N ALA A 199 -15.83 -17.00 6.21
CA ALA A 199 -15.75 -18.28 6.92
C ALA A 199 -16.31 -18.22 8.37
N GLN A 200 -16.53 -17.03 8.93
CA GLN A 200 -17.07 -16.84 10.28
C GLN A 200 -18.61 -16.72 10.27
N ASP A 201 -19.17 -15.98 9.32
CA ASP A 201 -20.60 -15.70 9.27
C ASP A 201 -21.36 -16.74 8.44
N GLU A 202 -22.56 -17.16 8.86
CA GLU A 202 -23.42 -17.99 8.01
C GLU A 202 -23.94 -17.22 6.79
N SER A 203 -23.92 -17.85 5.62
CA SER A 203 -24.36 -17.23 4.37
C SER A 203 -25.40 -18.09 3.65
N PRO A 204 -26.41 -17.47 3.02
CA PRO A 204 -27.32 -18.18 2.12
C PRO A 204 -26.61 -18.92 0.98
N PHE A 205 -25.40 -18.49 0.61
CA PHE A 205 -24.60 -19.12 -0.44
C PHE A 205 -23.93 -20.43 -0.02
N ASP A 206 -23.83 -20.71 1.28
CA ASP A 206 -23.14 -21.90 1.81
C ASP A 206 -23.78 -23.20 1.30
N LYS A 207 -25.10 -23.20 1.08
CA LYS A 207 -25.80 -24.37 0.53
C LYS A 207 -25.41 -24.69 -0.91
N TYR A 208 -24.99 -23.70 -1.68
CA TYR A 208 -24.57 -23.88 -3.07
C TYR A 208 -23.08 -24.19 -3.15
N LEU A 209 -22.25 -23.38 -2.48
CA LEU A 209 -20.80 -23.45 -2.59
C LEU A 209 -20.20 -24.61 -1.79
N VAL A 210 -20.70 -24.87 -0.59
CA VAL A 210 -20.13 -25.90 0.31
C VAL A 210 -20.90 -27.22 0.20
N ARG A 211 -22.24 -27.16 0.20
CA ARG A 211 -23.11 -28.34 0.23
C ARG A 211 -23.51 -28.87 -1.16
N GLY A 212 -23.19 -28.14 -2.24
CA GLY A 212 -23.49 -28.56 -3.61
C GLY A 212 -24.98 -28.73 -3.92
N SER A 213 -25.86 -27.98 -3.25
CA SER A 213 -27.31 -28.04 -3.52
C SER A 213 -27.63 -27.49 -4.91
N ASN A 214 -28.37 -28.26 -5.70
CA ASN A 214 -28.91 -27.80 -6.99
C ASN A 214 -30.35 -27.24 -6.88
N SER A 215 -30.96 -27.32 -5.69
CA SER A 215 -32.30 -26.77 -5.45
C SER A 215 -32.20 -25.29 -5.12
N VAL A 216 -32.92 -24.46 -5.89
CA VAL A 216 -33.01 -23.01 -5.70
C VAL A 216 -34.35 -22.65 -5.08
N ASP A 217 -34.30 -22.13 -3.86
CA ASP A 217 -35.47 -21.73 -3.10
C ASP A 217 -36.00 -20.37 -3.59
N ARG A 218 -37.15 -19.98 -3.03
CA ARG A 218 -37.75 -18.67 -3.31
C ARG A 218 -36.97 -17.58 -2.60
N LEU A 219 -37.07 -16.37 -3.13
CA LEU A 219 -36.48 -15.19 -2.51
C LEU A 219 -37.01 -15.01 -1.07
N ALA A 220 -36.11 -14.91 -0.09
CA ALA A 220 -36.47 -14.85 1.34
C ALA A 220 -37.37 -13.66 1.71
N SER A 221 -37.27 -12.54 0.97
CA SER A 221 -38.11 -11.36 1.18
C SER A 221 -39.55 -11.52 0.64
N MET A 222 -39.86 -12.62 -0.07
CA MET A 222 -41.21 -12.90 -0.55
C MET A 222 -42.01 -13.69 0.49
N PRO A 223 -43.27 -13.29 0.79
CA PRO A 223 -44.16 -14.11 1.60
C PRO A 223 -44.37 -15.50 0.99
N CYS A 224 -44.42 -16.55 1.81
CA CYS A 224 -44.69 -17.91 1.32
C CYS A 224 -46.01 -18.02 0.53
N SER A 225 -46.99 -17.15 0.82
CA SER A 225 -48.29 -17.07 0.17
C SER A 225 -48.32 -16.26 -1.14
N ALA A 226 -47.25 -15.54 -1.47
CA ALA A 226 -47.22 -14.73 -2.68
C ALA A 226 -47.16 -15.61 -3.94
N SER A 227 -48.21 -15.56 -4.76
CA SER A 227 -48.32 -16.28 -6.02
C SER A 227 -47.81 -15.49 -7.23
N SER A 228 -47.63 -14.18 -7.07
CA SER A 228 -47.19 -13.27 -8.13
C SER A 228 -46.31 -12.14 -7.61
N VAL A 229 -45.53 -11.55 -8.52
CA VAL A 229 -44.72 -10.34 -8.31
C VAL A 229 -45.24 -9.25 -9.24
N ASP A 230 -45.49 -8.05 -8.72
CA ASP A 230 -45.90 -6.91 -9.56
C ASP A 230 -44.68 -6.27 -10.23
N ILE A 231 -44.72 -6.15 -11.55
CA ILE A 231 -43.67 -5.52 -12.37
C ILE A 231 -44.17 -4.24 -13.06
N SER A 232 -45.21 -3.63 -12.52
CA SER A 232 -45.84 -2.41 -13.06
C SER A 232 -44.85 -1.23 -13.23
N THR A 233 -43.73 -1.23 -12.51
CA THR A 233 -42.64 -0.24 -12.62
C THR A 233 -41.91 -0.24 -13.96
N LEU A 234 -42.10 -1.28 -14.78
CA LEU A 234 -41.54 -1.34 -16.14
C LEU A 234 -42.42 -0.65 -17.20
N ASN A 235 -43.63 -0.23 -16.83
CA ASN A 235 -44.57 0.40 -17.75
C ASN A 235 -44.32 1.91 -17.89
N ASP A 236 -43.25 2.28 -18.60
CA ASP A 236 -42.81 3.69 -18.77
C ASP A 236 -43.78 4.55 -19.63
N GLY A 237 -44.91 3.99 -20.12
CA GLY A 237 -45.76 4.61 -21.16
C GLY A 237 -47.14 5.14 -20.74
N ILE A 238 -47.60 4.96 -19.49
CA ILE A 238 -48.98 5.29 -19.08
C ILE A 238 -49.01 6.06 -17.76
N ARG A 239 -49.71 7.21 -17.71
CA ARG A 239 -49.90 8.07 -16.51
C ARG A 239 -50.67 7.40 -15.35
N ARG A 240 -51.11 6.16 -15.52
CA ARG A 240 -51.73 5.29 -14.50
C ARG A 240 -51.11 3.91 -14.65
N SER A 241 -50.23 3.52 -13.73
CA SER A 241 -49.62 2.19 -13.73
C SER A 241 -50.70 1.13 -13.53
N ALA A 242 -51.09 0.46 -14.61
CA ALA A 242 -51.90 -0.75 -14.50
C ALA A 242 -51.04 -1.85 -13.84
N SER A 243 -51.61 -2.58 -12.88
CA SER A 243 -50.91 -3.70 -12.23
C SER A 243 -50.49 -4.73 -13.27
N MET A 244 -49.24 -5.21 -13.18
CA MET A 244 -48.66 -6.20 -14.07
C MET A 244 -48.10 -7.36 -13.24
N PRO A 245 -48.96 -8.22 -12.67
CA PRO A 245 -48.50 -9.37 -11.89
C PRO A 245 -47.91 -10.45 -12.81
N ILE A 246 -46.67 -10.85 -12.57
CA ILE A 246 -46.08 -12.07 -13.14
C ILE A 246 -46.18 -13.22 -12.12
N PRO A 247 -46.46 -14.45 -12.54
CA PRO A 247 -46.52 -15.58 -11.63
C PRO A 247 -45.13 -15.92 -11.08
N VAL A 248 -45.04 -16.40 -9.84
CA VAL A 248 -43.77 -16.91 -9.26
C VAL A 248 -43.27 -18.14 -10.02
N GLN A 249 -44.18 -18.94 -10.56
CA GLN A 249 -43.89 -20.13 -11.36
C GLN A 249 -44.95 -20.28 -12.46
N GLY A 250 -44.53 -20.62 -13.67
CA GLY A 250 -45.41 -20.79 -14.82
C GLY A 250 -45.22 -19.70 -15.89
N ASP A 251 -46.03 -19.78 -16.93
CA ASP A 251 -45.90 -18.95 -18.13
C ASP A 251 -46.36 -17.50 -17.90
N ILE A 252 -45.61 -16.57 -18.49
CA ILE A 252 -45.91 -15.14 -18.48
C ILE A 252 -46.85 -14.84 -19.66
N THR A 253 -47.89 -14.07 -19.41
CA THR A 253 -48.88 -13.72 -20.46
C THR A 253 -48.28 -12.76 -21.49
N ASN A 254 -48.69 -12.91 -22.76
CA ASN A 254 -48.25 -12.06 -23.87
C ASN A 254 -48.53 -10.56 -23.63
N TYR A 255 -49.61 -10.24 -22.89
CA TYR A 255 -49.95 -8.87 -22.52
C TYR A 255 -48.85 -8.22 -21.69
N VAL A 256 -48.42 -8.88 -20.62
CA VAL A 256 -47.38 -8.38 -19.71
C VAL A 256 -46.04 -8.24 -20.45
N GLN A 257 -45.70 -9.22 -21.30
CA GLN A 257 -44.49 -9.19 -22.11
C GLN A 257 -44.44 -7.98 -23.06
N SER A 258 -45.55 -7.68 -23.75
CA SER A 258 -45.61 -6.53 -24.69
C SER A 258 -45.41 -5.18 -24.00
N LYS A 259 -45.87 -5.05 -22.75
CA LYS A 259 -45.77 -3.82 -21.96
C LYS A 259 -44.40 -3.63 -21.33
N ALA A 260 -43.75 -4.72 -20.90
CA ALA A 260 -42.42 -4.69 -20.29
C ALA A 260 -41.29 -4.39 -21.30
N ARG A 261 -41.55 -4.45 -22.62
CA ARG A 261 -40.55 -4.28 -23.69
C ARG A 261 -39.35 -5.23 -23.53
N LEU A 262 -39.64 -6.46 -23.17
CA LEU A 262 -38.68 -7.55 -23.03
C LEU A 262 -39.14 -8.73 -23.89
N ASP A 263 -38.19 -9.43 -24.51
CA ASP A 263 -38.50 -10.67 -25.22
C ASP A 263 -38.81 -11.82 -24.24
N LYS A 264 -39.22 -12.98 -24.79
CA LYS A 264 -39.64 -14.13 -23.97
C LYS A 264 -38.51 -14.63 -23.06
N SER A 265 -37.27 -14.65 -23.55
CA SER A 265 -36.11 -15.12 -22.80
C SER A 265 -35.71 -14.13 -21.70
N GLN A 266 -35.77 -12.84 -22.00
CA GLN A 266 -35.52 -11.75 -21.04
C GLN A 266 -36.59 -11.70 -19.95
N MET A 267 -37.86 -11.93 -20.30
CA MET A 267 -38.96 -12.04 -19.33
C MET A 267 -38.78 -13.23 -18.39
N LEU A 268 -38.36 -14.39 -18.92
CA LEU A 268 -38.06 -15.56 -18.09
C LEU A 268 -36.87 -15.30 -17.15
N ALA A 269 -35.83 -14.62 -17.65
CA ALA A 269 -34.70 -14.22 -16.83
C ALA A 269 -35.11 -13.24 -15.71
N LEU A 270 -35.93 -12.23 -16.05
CA LEU A 270 -36.50 -11.29 -15.09
C LEU A 270 -37.30 -12.02 -14.00
N GLN A 271 -38.23 -12.89 -14.39
CA GLN A 271 -39.04 -13.68 -13.46
C GLN A 271 -38.15 -14.47 -12.50
N ARG A 272 -37.10 -15.14 -13.00
CA ARG A 272 -36.15 -15.86 -12.13
C ARG A 272 -35.41 -14.92 -11.18
N MET A 273 -34.88 -13.80 -11.65
CA MET A 273 -34.13 -12.84 -10.82
C MET A 273 -34.96 -12.26 -9.67
N VAL A 274 -36.27 -12.08 -9.83
CA VAL A 274 -37.13 -11.45 -8.81
C VAL A 274 -37.90 -12.44 -7.93
N THR A 275 -37.87 -13.74 -8.26
CA THR A 275 -38.63 -14.78 -7.53
C THR A 275 -37.74 -15.81 -6.85
N LYS A 276 -36.50 -15.98 -7.31
CA LYS A 276 -35.53 -16.94 -6.79
C LYS A 276 -34.43 -16.22 -6.02
N GLU A 277 -33.90 -16.88 -5.00
CA GLU A 277 -32.77 -16.35 -4.25
C GLU A 277 -31.44 -16.38 -5.04
N LEU A 278 -31.33 -17.26 -6.04
CA LEU A 278 -30.20 -17.36 -6.96
C LEU A 278 -30.69 -17.48 -8.39
N ALA A 279 -30.17 -16.62 -9.29
CA ALA A 279 -30.48 -16.66 -10.71
C ALA A 279 -29.19 -16.54 -11.53
N ILE A 280 -28.90 -17.57 -12.33
CA ILE A 280 -27.81 -17.55 -13.31
C ILE A 280 -28.42 -17.25 -14.67
N VAL A 281 -28.08 -16.08 -15.23
CA VAL A 281 -28.60 -15.62 -16.52
C VAL A 281 -27.47 -15.62 -17.55
N GLN A 282 -27.55 -16.52 -18.51
CA GLN A 282 -26.62 -16.60 -19.63
C GLN A 282 -27.18 -15.83 -20.83
N GLY A 283 -26.34 -15.05 -21.50
CA GLY A 283 -26.71 -14.35 -22.72
C GLY A 283 -25.51 -14.13 -23.64
N PRO A 284 -25.56 -14.52 -24.92
CA PRO A 284 -24.56 -14.15 -25.92
C PRO A 284 -24.32 -12.62 -26.02
N PRO A 285 -23.26 -12.17 -26.72
CA PRO A 285 -23.07 -10.76 -27.03
C PRO A 285 -24.31 -10.17 -27.73
N GLY A 286 -24.73 -8.96 -27.35
CA GLY A 286 -25.86 -8.27 -27.97
C GLY A 286 -27.27 -8.67 -27.49
N THR A 287 -27.45 -9.68 -26.64
CA THR A 287 -28.80 -10.15 -26.22
C THR A 287 -29.49 -9.30 -25.14
N GLY A 288 -29.04 -8.07 -24.92
CA GLY A 288 -29.69 -7.16 -23.97
C GLY A 288 -29.56 -7.57 -22.49
N LYS A 289 -28.43 -8.18 -22.08
CA LYS A 289 -28.16 -8.51 -20.67
C LYS A 289 -28.32 -7.29 -19.76
N THR A 290 -27.66 -6.17 -20.09
CA THR A 290 -27.78 -4.90 -19.36
C THR A 290 -29.22 -4.40 -19.30
N HIS A 291 -29.97 -4.50 -20.41
CA HIS A 291 -31.39 -4.10 -20.45
C HIS A 291 -32.26 -4.95 -19.51
N THR A 292 -32.03 -6.26 -19.50
CA THR A 292 -32.73 -7.20 -18.61
C THR A 292 -32.35 -6.97 -17.14
N SER A 293 -31.08 -6.71 -16.84
CA SER A 293 -30.61 -6.37 -15.49
C SER A 293 -31.21 -5.05 -14.99
N MET A 294 -31.34 -4.03 -15.85
CA MET A 294 -32.00 -2.77 -15.49
C MET A 294 -33.47 -2.97 -15.16
N ALA A 295 -34.18 -3.82 -15.91
CA ALA A 295 -35.56 -4.19 -15.60
C ALA A 295 -35.65 -4.89 -14.23
N ALA A 296 -34.73 -5.81 -13.95
CA ALA A 296 -34.68 -6.47 -12.64
C ALA A 296 -34.42 -5.48 -11.50
N LEU A 297 -33.45 -4.56 -11.66
CA LEU A 297 -33.16 -3.53 -10.67
C LEU A 297 -34.38 -2.64 -10.38
N LYS A 298 -35.12 -2.20 -11.41
CA LYS A 298 -36.36 -1.42 -11.22
C LYS A 298 -37.39 -2.17 -10.37
N VAL A 299 -37.60 -3.46 -10.67
CA VAL A 299 -38.57 -4.29 -9.95
C VAL A 299 -38.10 -4.54 -8.51
N LEU A 300 -36.84 -4.92 -8.31
CA LEU A 300 -36.27 -5.17 -6.98
C LEU A 300 -36.35 -3.93 -6.09
N LEU A 301 -36.00 -2.74 -6.61
CA LEU A 301 -36.10 -1.49 -5.86
C LEU A 301 -37.54 -1.15 -5.44
N SER A 302 -38.54 -1.56 -6.22
CA SER A 302 -39.95 -1.38 -5.84
C SER A 302 -40.47 -2.41 -4.84
N MET A 303 -39.81 -3.56 -4.73
CA MET A 303 -40.18 -4.63 -3.79
C MET A 303 -39.55 -4.44 -2.40
N GLN A 304 -38.39 -3.78 -2.33
CA GLN A 304 -37.62 -3.66 -1.10
C GLN A 304 -38.09 -2.47 -0.24
N PRO A 305 -37.96 -2.56 1.10
CA PRO A 305 -38.06 -1.39 1.97
C PRO A 305 -37.03 -0.33 1.56
N PHE A 306 -37.33 0.95 1.78
CA PHE A 306 -36.49 2.09 1.38
C PHE A 306 -35.03 2.02 1.90
N ASP A 307 -34.75 1.22 2.93
CA ASP A 307 -33.47 1.21 3.65
C ASP A 307 -32.55 0.03 3.30
N VAL A 308 -32.90 -0.83 2.33
CA VAL A 308 -32.04 -1.97 1.93
C VAL A 308 -31.29 -1.66 0.62
N PRO A 309 -29.97 -1.46 0.63
CA PRO A 309 -29.21 -1.15 -0.57
C PRO A 309 -29.03 -2.39 -1.46
N ILE A 310 -29.09 -2.19 -2.78
CA ILE A 310 -28.70 -3.22 -3.77
C ILE A 310 -27.23 -3.00 -4.13
N ILE A 311 -26.41 -4.03 -3.92
CA ILE A 311 -25.00 -4.02 -4.33
C ILE A 311 -24.91 -4.53 -5.77
N VAL A 312 -24.27 -3.75 -6.64
CA VAL A 312 -23.99 -4.13 -8.03
C VAL A 312 -22.51 -4.14 -8.29
N THR A 313 -22.00 -5.24 -8.84
CA THR A 313 -20.57 -5.47 -9.11
C THR A 313 -20.36 -5.95 -10.54
N ALA A 314 -19.26 -5.55 -11.17
CA ALA A 314 -18.81 -6.08 -12.46
C ALA A 314 -17.28 -6.08 -12.52
N GLN A 315 -16.71 -6.90 -13.42
CA GLN A 315 -15.26 -7.03 -13.56
C GLN A 315 -14.57 -5.75 -14.05
N LYS A 316 -15.23 -4.98 -14.92
CA LYS A 316 -14.67 -3.76 -15.55
C LYS A 316 -15.33 -2.51 -15.01
N ASN A 317 -14.54 -1.47 -14.72
CA ASN A 317 -15.03 -0.17 -14.27
C ASN A 317 -16.02 0.45 -15.26
N ASP A 318 -15.68 0.45 -16.56
CA ASP A 318 -16.56 0.99 -17.61
C ASP A 318 -17.94 0.31 -17.65
N THR A 319 -18.01 -0.99 -17.33
CA THR A 319 -19.28 -1.73 -17.28
C THR A 319 -20.15 -1.29 -16.10
N VAL A 320 -19.52 -1.05 -14.93
CA VAL A 320 -20.23 -0.49 -13.77
C VAL A 320 -20.73 0.91 -14.10
N ASP A 321 -19.87 1.75 -14.67
CA ASP A 321 -20.20 3.15 -14.96
C ASP A 321 -21.31 3.26 -16.01
N GLU A 322 -21.30 2.42 -17.05
CA GLU A 322 -22.39 2.36 -18.05
C GLU A 322 -23.74 2.03 -17.38
N LEU A 323 -23.75 1.06 -16.47
CA LEU A 323 -24.94 0.68 -15.73
C LEU A 323 -25.43 1.81 -14.82
N LEU A 324 -24.52 2.49 -14.12
CA LEU A 324 -24.84 3.59 -13.22
C LEU A 324 -25.37 4.83 -13.97
N VAL A 325 -24.86 5.10 -15.17
CA VAL A 325 -25.43 6.14 -16.06
C VAL A 325 -26.87 5.82 -16.41
N ARG A 326 -27.18 4.54 -16.73
CA ARG A 326 -28.57 4.12 -16.98
C ARG A 326 -29.44 4.26 -15.73
N CYS A 327 -28.91 3.91 -14.55
CA CYS A 327 -29.60 4.13 -13.27
C CYS A 327 -29.91 5.62 -13.04
N HIS A 328 -28.94 6.49 -13.28
CA HIS A 328 -29.09 7.94 -13.18
C HIS A 328 -30.21 8.46 -14.07
N ASN A 329 -30.23 8.05 -15.34
CA ASN A 329 -31.24 8.47 -16.33
C ASN A 329 -32.66 8.02 -15.95
N LEU A 330 -32.78 7.00 -15.11
CA LEU A 330 -34.05 6.50 -14.57
C LEU A 330 -34.42 7.12 -13.21
N GLY A 331 -33.64 8.07 -12.71
CA GLY A 331 -33.86 8.69 -11.40
C GLY A 331 -33.52 7.80 -10.21
N ILE A 332 -32.79 6.71 -10.41
CA ILE A 332 -32.35 5.82 -9.33
C ILE A 332 -31.14 6.44 -8.64
N ASN A 333 -31.23 6.60 -7.32
CA ASN A 333 -30.10 7.03 -6.49
C ASN A 333 -29.07 5.91 -6.36
N PHE A 334 -27.80 6.26 -6.49
CA PHE A 334 -26.69 5.33 -6.31
C PHE A 334 -25.49 6.01 -5.63
N VAL A 335 -24.58 5.17 -5.14
CA VAL A 335 -23.25 5.53 -4.64
C VAL A 335 -22.24 4.62 -5.34
N ARG A 336 -21.24 5.21 -6.01
CA ARG A 336 -20.15 4.46 -6.65
C ARG A 336 -19.01 4.24 -5.66
N ILE A 337 -18.65 2.99 -5.40
CA ILE A 337 -17.46 2.61 -4.61
C ILE A 337 -16.29 2.39 -5.58
N GLY A 338 -15.14 2.98 -5.30
CA GLY A 338 -13.95 2.96 -6.18
C GLY A 338 -13.66 4.32 -6.82
N GLY A 339 -12.39 4.57 -7.16
CA GLY A 339 -11.95 5.68 -8.00
C GLY A 339 -11.70 5.18 -9.42
N GLN A 340 -11.67 6.09 -10.42
CA GLN A 340 -11.52 5.82 -11.87
C GLN A 340 -12.84 5.68 -12.65
N SER A 341 -13.70 6.70 -12.57
CA SER A 341 -14.81 6.87 -13.53
C SER A 341 -14.49 8.00 -14.51
N LYS A 342 -14.58 7.73 -15.81
CA LYS A 342 -14.47 8.75 -16.88
C LYS A 342 -15.74 9.58 -17.01
N ASN A 343 -16.86 9.06 -16.50
CA ASN A 343 -18.13 9.77 -16.52
C ASN A 343 -18.25 10.71 -15.31
N LYS A 344 -18.42 12.01 -15.56
CA LYS A 344 -18.53 13.04 -14.52
C LYS A 344 -19.72 12.80 -13.59
N THR A 345 -20.88 12.44 -14.12
CA THR A 345 -22.10 12.17 -13.33
C THR A 345 -21.89 11.03 -12.33
N VAL A 346 -21.17 9.99 -12.74
CA VAL A 346 -20.83 8.86 -11.86
C VAL A 346 -19.74 9.27 -10.86
N SER A 347 -18.73 10.02 -11.30
CA SER A 347 -17.64 10.52 -10.44
C SER A 347 -18.15 11.45 -9.32
N ASP A 348 -19.10 12.33 -9.63
CA ASP A 348 -19.73 13.25 -8.67
C ASP A 348 -20.50 12.50 -7.58
N ARG A 349 -20.97 11.28 -7.88
CA ARG A 349 -21.66 10.36 -6.94
C ARG A 349 -20.77 9.23 -6.43
N SER A 350 -19.45 9.32 -6.60
CA SER A 350 -18.52 8.43 -5.92
C SER A 350 -18.57 8.67 -4.41
N LEU A 351 -18.28 7.64 -3.62
CA LEU A 351 -18.25 7.74 -2.16
C LEU A 351 -17.30 8.84 -1.69
N VAL A 352 -16.18 9.03 -2.38
CA VAL A 352 -15.19 10.07 -2.10
C VAL A 352 -15.79 11.46 -2.34
N SER A 353 -16.38 11.70 -3.52
CA SER A 353 -17.00 12.98 -3.86
C SER A 353 -18.14 13.33 -2.89
N LEU A 354 -19.00 12.36 -2.58
CA LEU A 354 -20.10 12.55 -1.61
C LEU A 354 -19.59 12.84 -0.19
N ARG A 355 -18.49 12.18 0.23
CA ARG A 355 -17.82 12.51 1.50
C ARG A 355 -17.26 13.93 1.48
N VAL A 356 -16.65 14.38 0.39
CA VAL A 356 -16.11 15.75 0.29
C VAL A 356 -17.22 16.79 0.32
N GLN A 357 -18.31 16.57 -0.42
CA GLN A 357 -19.47 17.46 -0.44
C GLN A 357 -20.15 17.55 0.93
N SER A 358 -20.21 16.44 1.68
CA SER A 358 -20.80 16.41 3.03
C SER A 358 -19.91 17.01 4.13
N ARG A 359 -18.60 17.20 3.89
CA ARG A 359 -17.68 17.86 4.86
C ARG A 359 -18.05 19.31 5.20
N GLY A 360 -18.94 19.94 4.44
CA GLY A 360 -19.47 21.29 4.73
C GLY A 360 -20.29 21.39 6.02
N ASN A 361 -20.83 20.29 6.54
CA ASN A 361 -21.63 20.26 7.76
C ASN A 361 -21.02 19.32 8.80
N THR A 362 -20.41 19.88 9.85
CA THR A 362 -20.24 19.22 11.18
C THR A 362 -19.25 18.06 11.36
N TRP A 363 -18.23 17.87 10.53
CA TRP A 363 -17.10 17.02 10.96
C TRP A 363 -16.14 17.83 11.86
N ARG A 364 -16.39 17.79 13.18
CA ARG A 364 -15.44 18.28 14.20
C ARG A 364 -14.06 17.68 13.91
N ARG A 365 -12.98 18.46 14.04
CA ARG A 365 -11.61 17.91 14.05
C ARG A 365 -11.55 16.81 15.09
N ASP A 366 -11.56 15.58 14.60
CA ASP A 366 -11.69 14.39 15.41
C ASP A 366 -10.53 14.29 16.41
N GLY A 367 -10.75 13.71 17.59
CA GLY A 367 -9.69 13.53 18.60
C GLY A 367 -8.44 12.83 18.03
N TYR A 368 -8.66 11.95 17.04
CA TYR A 368 -7.63 11.28 16.26
C TYR A 368 -6.68 12.23 15.54
N GLN A 369 -7.16 13.33 14.93
CA GLN A 369 -6.28 14.27 14.22
C GLN A 369 -5.35 14.99 15.19
N LYS A 370 -5.86 15.40 16.37
CA LYS A 370 -5.03 16.02 17.41
C LYS A 370 -3.96 15.05 17.90
N ARG A 371 -4.32 13.79 18.14
CA ARG A 371 -3.36 12.74 18.54
C ARG A 371 -2.29 12.51 17.46
N LEU A 372 -2.69 12.46 16.19
CA LEU A 372 -1.77 12.33 15.06
C LEU A 372 -0.80 13.51 14.99
N ASP A 373 -1.27 14.75 15.19
CA ASP A 373 -0.42 15.94 15.17
C ASP A 373 0.59 15.94 16.33
N ILE A 374 0.18 15.48 17.52
CA ILE A 374 1.08 15.27 18.66
C ILE A 374 2.15 14.23 18.33
N LEU A 375 1.77 13.06 17.84
CA LEU A 375 2.71 11.99 17.45
C LEU A 375 3.68 12.46 16.36
N LYS A 376 3.18 13.19 15.35
CA LYS A 376 4.02 13.83 14.32
C LYS A 376 5.05 14.78 14.92
N SER A 377 4.64 15.59 15.90
CA SER A 377 5.55 16.54 16.55
C SER A 377 6.62 15.84 17.38
N GLN A 378 6.26 14.74 18.06
CA GLN A 378 7.18 13.90 18.82
C GLN A 378 8.17 13.19 17.88
N ALA A 379 7.67 12.53 16.83
CA ALA A 379 8.51 11.87 15.82
C ALA A 379 9.48 12.86 15.16
N ARG A 380 9.01 14.05 14.80
CA ARG A 380 9.88 15.10 14.23
C ARG A 380 10.98 15.54 15.21
N ARG A 381 10.68 15.59 16.51
CA ARG A 381 11.67 15.91 17.54
C ARG A 381 12.70 14.79 17.65
N LEU A 382 12.26 13.55 17.80
CA LEU A 382 13.15 12.38 17.92
C LEU A 382 14.03 12.19 16.68
N LEU A 383 13.46 12.27 15.48
CA LEU A 383 14.22 12.14 14.23
C LEU A 383 15.25 13.25 14.06
N LYS A 384 14.98 14.48 14.49
CA LYS A 384 15.97 15.57 14.49
C LYS A 384 17.09 15.38 15.52
N ARG A 385 16.82 14.65 16.61
CA ARG A 385 17.85 14.29 17.61
C ARG A 385 18.80 13.24 17.06
N CYS A 386 18.28 12.24 16.33
CA CYS A 386 19.06 11.19 15.69
C CYS A 386 19.75 11.63 14.40
N PHE A 387 19.07 12.44 13.58
CA PHE A 387 19.51 12.89 12.26
C PHE A 387 19.48 14.42 12.21
N PRO A 388 20.55 15.09 12.69
CA PRO A 388 20.60 16.53 12.77
C PRO A 388 20.52 17.18 11.38
N PRO A 389 19.87 18.35 11.25
CA PRO A 389 19.78 19.06 9.99
C PRO A 389 21.14 19.59 9.51
N ARG A 390 21.23 19.97 8.23
CA ARG A 390 22.46 20.47 7.57
C ARG A 390 23.19 21.58 8.34
N ASN A 391 22.46 22.42 9.07
CA ASN A 391 23.04 23.52 9.83
C ASN A 391 23.67 23.07 11.16
N GLN A 392 23.35 21.88 11.66
CA GLN A 392 23.89 21.32 12.90
C GLN A 392 24.95 20.24 12.61
N GLN A 393 24.71 19.38 11.62
CA GLN A 393 25.58 18.29 11.12
C GLN A 393 25.92 17.17 12.12
N LEU A 394 26.09 17.48 13.41
CA LEU A 394 26.49 16.55 14.48
C LEU A 394 25.40 16.44 15.55
N ILE A 395 25.37 15.34 16.28
CA ILE A 395 24.47 15.14 17.42
C ILE A 395 24.99 15.94 18.61
N LEU A 396 24.08 16.60 19.35
CA LEU A 396 24.45 17.35 20.54
C LEU A 396 24.93 16.39 21.65
N PRO A 397 26.04 16.70 22.35
CA PRO A 397 26.54 15.86 23.44
C PRO A 397 25.54 15.70 24.59
N GLU A 398 24.61 16.65 24.78
CA GLU A 398 23.50 16.51 25.74
C GLU A 398 22.64 15.28 25.44
N HIS A 399 22.37 14.97 24.17
CA HIS A 399 21.59 13.79 23.80
C HIS A 399 22.35 12.48 24.07
N PHE A 400 23.68 12.46 23.95
CA PHE A 400 24.48 11.31 24.37
C PHE A 400 24.43 11.11 25.89
N ARG A 401 24.43 12.21 26.66
CA ARG A 401 24.30 12.18 28.12
C ARG A 401 22.91 11.74 28.58
N GLU A 402 21.83 12.24 27.97
CA GLU A 402 20.44 11.85 28.30
C GLU A 402 20.24 10.34 28.23
N VAL A 403 20.91 9.67 27.27
CA VAL A 403 20.84 8.22 27.09
C VAL A 403 21.89 7.46 27.91
N GLY A 404 22.79 8.17 28.60
CA GLY A 404 23.84 7.57 29.43
C GLY A 404 25.03 7.03 28.64
N LEU A 405 25.22 7.44 27.38
CA LEU A 405 26.37 7.03 26.57
C LEU A 405 27.66 7.77 26.96
N ILE A 406 27.55 8.93 27.60
CA ILE A 406 28.68 9.67 28.17
C ILE A 406 28.38 10.05 29.61
N SER A 407 29.42 10.08 30.45
CA SER A 407 29.32 10.50 31.85
C SER A 407 29.15 12.03 31.99
N SER A 408 28.70 12.48 33.17
CA SER A 408 28.58 13.94 33.43
C SER A 408 29.95 14.64 33.34
N LYS A 409 31.03 14.00 33.81
CA LYS A 409 32.40 14.55 33.70
C LYS A 409 32.85 14.70 32.25
N GLN A 410 32.54 13.72 31.41
CA GLN A 410 32.85 13.75 29.98
C GLN A 410 32.03 14.84 29.25
N TYR A 411 30.76 15.00 29.61
CA TYR A 411 29.92 16.08 29.08
C TYR A 411 30.48 17.46 29.46
N ASP A 412 30.80 17.66 30.75
CA ASP A 412 31.33 18.92 31.26
C ASP A 412 32.65 19.29 30.57
N SER A 413 33.50 18.30 30.24
CA SER A 413 34.76 18.54 29.52
C SER A 413 34.60 19.21 28.14
N ILE A 414 33.44 19.04 27.49
CA ILE A 414 33.14 19.61 26.17
C ILE A 414 32.24 20.84 26.30
N ALA A 415 31.34 20.86 27.28
CA ALA A 415 30.31 21.90 27.43
C ALA A 415 30.84 23.24 27.95
N VAL A 416 32.03 23.28 28.58
CA VAL A 416 32.60 24.49 29.23
C VAL A 416 32.70 25.72 28.32
N SER A 417 32.80 25.53 26.99
CA SER A 417 32.99 26.61 26.02
C SER A 417 31.78 26.87 25.10
N TRP A 418 30.63 26.24 25.35
CA TRP A 418 29.44 26.34 24.50
C TRP A 418 28.29 27.10 25.18
N ASP A 419 27.67 28.03 24.45
CA ASP A 419 26.61 28.93 24.95
C ASP A 419 25.22 28.27 25.04
N GLY A 420 25.07 27.03 24.59
CA GLY A 420 23.84 26.26 24.69
C GLY A 420 22.80 26.51 23.60
N ASP A 421 23.02 27.49 22.70
CA ASP A 421 22.01 27.84 21.67
C ASP A 421 22.27 27.14 20.34
N VAL A 422 21.36 26.27 19.90
CA VAL A 422 21.43 25.61 18.58
C VAL A 422 21.42 26.62 17.44
N LYS A 423 20.86 27.83 17.64
CA LYS A 423 20.89 28.91 16.65
C LYS A 423 22.29 29.51 16.47
N SER A 424 23.16 29.46 17.48
CA SER A 424 24.53 30.01 17.43
C SER A 424 25.46 29.21 16.50
N ILE A 425 25.13 27.94 16.24
CA ILE A 425 25.89 27.00 15.39
C ILE A 425 25.95 27.51 13.94
N GLY A 426 24.86 28.10 13.42
CA GLY A 426 24.86 28.81 12.13
C GLY A 426 25.33 28.01 10.92
N GLY A 427 25.32 26.67 10.94
CA GLY A 427 25.88 25.85 9.85
C GLY A 427 27.39 25.65 9.89
N GLN A 428 28.08 26.17 10.91
CA GLN A 428 29.53 26.02 11.08
C GLN A 428 29.83 24.93 12.11
N VAL A 429 30.46 23.83 11.66
CA VAL A 429 30.86 22.72 12.54
C VAL A 429 31.76 23.19 13.68
N ALA A 430 32.65 24.17 13.43
CA ALA A 430 33.53 24.74 14.45
C ALA A 430 32.82 25.39 15.64
N ARG A 431 31.55 25.81 15.48
CA ARG A 431 30.72 26.38 16.54
C ARG A 431 29.88 25.33 17.27
N HIS A 432 29.84 24.11 16.75
CA HIS A 432 29.22 22.97 17.43
C HIS A 432 30.10 22.58 18.64
N PRO A 433 29.54 22.19 19.80
CA PRO A 433 30.33 21.81 20.98
C PRO A 433 31.35 20.69 20.68
N LEU A 434 30.97 19.71 19.86
CA LEU A 434 31.87 18.63 19.40
C LEU A 434 32.80 19.02 18.24
N GLY A 435 32.61 20.19 17.62
CA GLY A 435 33.38 20.64 16.47
C GLY A 435 34.88 20.79 16.79
N PRO A 436 35.25 21.60 17.78
CA PRO A 436 36.65 21.75 18.21
C PRO A 436 37.27 20.44 18.71
N TRP A 437 36.45 19.56 19.31
CA TRP A 437 36.90 18.26 19.78
C TRP A 437 37.25 17.32 18.62
N LEU A 438 36.40 17.25 17.59
CA LEU A 438 36.63 16.40 16.41
C LEU A 438 37.66 16.99 15.45
N GLY A 439 37.80 18.31 15.38
CA GLY A 439 38.75 19.00 14.50
C GLY A 439 38.62 18.54 13.05
N ASP A 440 39.75 18.15 12.45
CA ASP A 440 39.86 17.75 11.03
C ASP A 440 39.28 16.35 10.73
N GLN A 441 38.75 15.64 11.73
CA GLN A 441 38.15 14.32 11.54
C GLN A 441 36.75 14.39 10.91
N VAL A 442 36.06 15.53 10.99
CA VAL A 442 34.73 15.70 10.37
C VAL A 442 34.88 16.05 8.90
N LEU A 443 34.49 15.12 8.04
CA LEU A 443 34.36 15.33 6.61
C LEU A 443 32.94 15.83 6.31
N SER A 444 32.85 16.92 5.54
CA SER A 444 31.57 17.39 5.02
C SER A 444 31.05 16.38 4.00
N ALA A 445 30.05 15.59 4.40
CA ALA A 445 29.43 14.62 3.52
C ALA A 445 28.31 15.31 2.72
N LYS A 446 28.32 15.13 1.40
CA LYS A 446 27.10 15.33 0.63
C LYS A 446 26.22 14.10 0.91
N PRO A 447 24.95 14.27 1.30
CA PRO A 447 24.06 13.13 1.41
C PRO A 447 24.07 12.43 0.05
N HIS A 448 24.15 11.10 0.07
CA HIS A 448 24.11 10.32 -1.16
C HIS A 448 22.89 10.81 -1.95
N ARG A 449 23.02 11.06 -3.25
CA ARG A 449 21.85 11.26 -4.10
C ARG A 449 21.76 9.98 -4.92
N SER A 450 20.56 9.44 -5.09
CA SER A 450 20.35 8.41 -6.11
C SER A 450 20.79 9.03 -7.44
N ILE A 451 21.94 8.61 -7.95
CA ILE A 451 22.49 9.16 -9.18
C ILE A 451 21.71 8.49 -10.30
N HIS A 452 20.72 9.20 -10.82
CA HIS A 452 20.14 8.82 -12.10
C HIS A 452 21.16 9.17 -13.18
N VAL A 453 21.89 8.17 -13.69
CA VAL A 453 22.76 8.37 -14.84
C VAL A 453 21.88 8.25 -16.09
N PRO A 454 21.58 9.36 -16.80
CA PRO A 454 20.92 9.26 -18.09
C PRO A 454 21.80 8.42 -19.03
N LEU A 455 21.22 7.40 -19.66
CA LEU A 455 21.92 6.60 -20.65
C LEU A 455 22.26 7.49 -21.84
N ASN A 456 23.56 7.69 -22.09
CA ASN A 456 24.04 8.35 -23.30
C ASN A 456 23.91 7.39 -24.47
N GLY A 457 22.91 7.64 -25.33
CA GLY A 457 22.78 7.01 -26.65
C GLY A 457 21.61 6.03 -26.78
N GLY A 458 20.78 6.25 -27.81
CA GLY A 458 19.97 5.24 -28.50
C GLY A 458 18.90 4.45 -27.71
N ALA A 459 18.66 4.74 -26.44
CA ALA A 459 17.67 4.00 -25.65
C ALA A 459 16.24 4.37 -26.07
N GLY A 460 15.45 3.38 -26.50
CA GLY A 460 14.02 3.54 -26.74
C GLY A 460 13.29 3.97 -25.46
N VAL A 461 12.17 4.70 -25.62
CA VAL A 461 11.24 4.97 -24.51
C VAL A 461 10.36 3.74 -24.34
N GLU A 462 10.10 3.31 -23.10
CA GLU A 462 9.13 2.24 -22.84
C GLU A 462 7.76 2.69 -23.36
N VAL A 463 7.32 2.12 -24.49
CA VAL A 463 6.02 2.39 -25.10
C VAL A 463 4.97 1.67 -24.27
N VAL A 464 4.31 2.40 -23.37
CA VAL A 464 3.15 1.89 -22.65
C VAL A 464 2.01 1.76 -23.66
N SER A 465 1.35 0.59 -23.69
CA SER A 465 0.17 0.36 -24.54
C SER A 465 -0.88 1.46 -24.30
N GLU A 466 -1.39 2.07 -25.38
CA GLU A 466 -2.21 3.30 -25.43
C GLU A 466 -3.59 3.24 -24.74
N HIS A 467 -3.81 2.38 -23.76
CA HIS A 467 -5.15 2.09 -23.23
C HIS A 467 -5.50 2.80 -21.90
N GLU A 468 -4.60 3.60 -21.32
CA GLU A 468 -4.92 4.41 -20.13
C GLU A 468 -4.38 5.83 -20.28
N SER A 469 -5.26 6.82 -20.08
CA SER A 469 -4.93 8.24 -20.27
C SER A 469 -4.12 8.78 -19.09
N SER A 470 -3.28 9.79 -19.32
CA SER A 470 -2.47 10.47 -18.29
C SER A 470 -3.31 10.95 -17.08
N GLU A 471 -4.58 11.26 -17.30
CA GLU A 471 -5.53 11.64 -16.24
C GLU A 471 -5.89 10.45 -15.32
N ASP A 472 -5.93 9.22 -15.82
CA ASP A 472 -6.28 8.02 -15.06
C ASP A 472 -5.22 7.68 -13.97
N VAL A 473 -3.94 7.93 -14.27
CA VAL A 473 -2.83 7.69 -13.33
C VAL A 473 -2.70 8.81 -12.29
N ALA A 474 -2.91 10.06 -12.71
CA ALA A 474 -2.97 11.19 -11.78
C ALA A 474 -4.12 11.02 -10.76
N VAL A 475 -5.27 10.48 -11.18
CA VAL A 475 -6.41 10.16 -10.29
C VAL A 475 -6.14 8.91 -9.43
N ARG A 476 -5.37 7.92 -9.89
CA ARG A 476 -4.89 6.81 -9.04
C ARG A 476 -4.04 7.30 -7.88
N ASN A 477 -3.20 8.32 -8.10
CA ASN A 477 -2.42 9.00 -7.06
C ASN A 477 -3.29 9.88 -6.13
N MET A 478 -4.54 10.19 -6.51
CA MET A 478 -5.52 10.91 -5.68
C MET A 478 -6.35 9.97 -4.76
N LYS A 479 -5.86 8.77 -4.44
CA LYS A 479 -6.40 8.00 -3.32
C LYS A 479 -6.20 8.81 -2.03
N GLU A 480 -7.32 9.15 -1.39
CA GLU A 480 -7.47 9.78 -0.07
C GLU A 480 -6.18 10.34 0.56
N GLN A 481 -5.90 11.63 0.33
CA GLN A 481 -5.18 12.48 1.29
C GLN A 481 -3.94 11.84 1.96
N LEU A 482 -3.01 11.27 1.18
CA LEU A 482 -1.63 10.99 1.62
C LEU A 482 -0.80 12.29 1.78
N THR A 483 -1.47 13.44 1.97
CA THR A 483 -0.86 14.77 2.10
C THR A 483 -0.29 14.98 3.49
N GLY A 484 0.74 14.21 3.82
CA GLY A 484 1.64 14.49 4.93
C GLY A 484 2.92 15.14 4.39
N LYS A 485 3.41 16.19 5.05
CA LYS A 485 4.78 16.68 4.80
C LYS A 485 5.75 15.65 5.38
N PRO A 486 6.62 15.02 4.57
CA PRO A 486 7.56 14.03 5.08
C PRO A 486 8.52 14.68 6.09
N ILE A 487 8.91 13.91 7.09
CA ILE A 487 10.01 14.26 7.98
C ILE A 487 11.26 13.67 7.33
N LEU A 488 12.04 14.53 6.67
CA LEU A 488 13.26 14.13 5.99
C LEU A 488 14.38 13.82 6.99
N MET A 489 15.18 12.82 6.64
CA MET A 489 16.35 12.34 7.35
C MET A 489 17.54 12.38 6.38
N SER A 490 18.69 12.83 6.86
CA SER A 490 19.93 12.88 6.07
C SER A 490 21.11 12.90 7.02
N ARG A 491 22.19 12.20 6.64
CA ARG A 491 23.49 12.31 7.31
C ARG A 491 24.35 13.32 6.55
N TRP A 492 24.87 14.32 7.26
CA TRP A 492 25.64 15.45 6.69
C TRP A 492 27.11 15.44 7.11
N ASN A 493 27.48 14.49 7.95
CA ASN A 493 28.81 14.24 8.47
C ASN A 493 29.30 12.88 7.97
N SER A 494 30.59 12.78 7.68
CA SER A 494 31.32 11.53 7.61
C SER A 494 32.58 11.67 8.45
N MET A 495 33.08 10.58 9.02
CA MET A 495 34.27 10.61 9.87
C MET A 495 35.46 10.04 9.11
N ARG A 496 36.62 10.69 9.23
CA ARG A 496 37.88 10.11 8.78
C ARG A 496 38.22 8.93 9.70
N LEU A 497 38.44 7.77 9.10
CA LEU A 497 38.88 6.58 9.81
C LEU A 497 40.41 6.47 9.72
N PRO A 498 41.12 6.13 10.82
CA PRO A 498 42.54 5.85 10.76
C PRO A 498 42.81 4.57 9.94
N ASP A 499 43.93 4.52 9.22
CA ASP A 499 44.31 3.42 8.30
C ASP A 499 44.34 2.02 8.94
N ILE A 500 44.36 1.94 10.27
CA ILE A 500 44.39 0.69 11.05
C ILE A 500 42.97 0.05 11.14
N ALA A 501 41.91 0.83 10.91
CA ALA A 501 40.53 0.37 10.94
C ALA A 501 40.02 0.09 9.53
N GLY A 502 40.42 -1.04 8.96
CA GLY A 502 39.60 -1.72 7.95
C GLY A 502 38.18 -1.94 8.50
N HIS A 503 37.19 -2.08 7.61
CA HIS A 503 35.74 -2.14 7.79
C HIS A 503 35.18 -3.19 8.81
N ASP A 504 35.77 -3.33 9.99
CA ASP A 504 35.67 -4.51 10.84
C ASP A 504 35.04 -4.22 12.22
N PRO A 505 34.37 -5.21 12.86
CA PRO A 505 33.74 -5.11 14.19
C PRO A 505 34.69 -4.69 15.33
N GLY A 506 36.01 -4.76 15.13
CA GLY A 506 37.03 -4.37 16.10
C GLY A 506 37.01 -2.87 16.46
N SER A 507 36.57 -2.01 15.53
CA SER A 507 36.44 -0.55 15.75
C SER A 507 35.52 -0.18 16.91
N SER A 508 34.45 -0.94 17.13
CA SER A 508 33.47 -0.71 18.21
C SER A 508 34.03 -1.10 19.59
N SER A 509 34.92 -2.10 19.65
CA SER A 509 35.57 -2.51 20.90
C SER A 509 36.64 -1.51 21.35
N LEU A 510 37.42 -0.99 20.40
CA LEU A 510 38.42 0.06 20.63
C LEU A 510 37.76 1.37 21.07
N ALA A 511 36.68 1.78 20.38
CA ALA A 511 35.92 2.98 20.75
C ALA A 511 35.42 2.92 22.20
N LYS A 512 34.90 1.76 22.62
CA LYS A 512 34.41 1.53 23.98
C LYS A 512 35.53 1.61 25.01
N GLN A 513 36.67 0.96 24.75
CA GLN A 513 37.83 1.02 25.64
C GLN A 513 38.36 2.45 25.82
N LEU A 514 38.42 3.22 24.72
CA LEU A 514 38.84 4.62 24.76
C LEU A 514 37.85 5.51 25.54
N LEU A 515 36.55 5.23 25.44
CA LEU A 515 35.52 5.95 26.17
C LEU A 515 35.53 5.62 27.67
N ASP A 516 35.68 4.35 28.03
CA ASP A 516 35.67 3.88 29.43
C ASP A 516 36.97 4.27 30.16
N GLY A 517 38.10 4.32 29.45
CA GLY A 517 39.41 4.63 30.01
C GLY A 517 39.69 6.12 30.23
N ASN A 518 38.92 7.03 29.62
CA ASN A 518 39.19 8.47 29.65
C ASN A 518 38.01 9.26 30.25
N PRO A 519 38.12 9.79 31.48
CA PRO A 519 37.08 10.60 32.11
C PRO A 519 36.95 11.99 31.48
N ASN A 520 37.97 12.46 30.78
CA ASN A 520 37.98 13.69 29.98
C ASN A 520 38.14 13.32 28.50
N LEU A 521 37.20 13.77 27.66
CA LEU A 521 37.18 13.40 26.24
C LEU A 521 38.36 14.01 25.45
N TRP A 522 38.99 15.07 25.96
CA TRP A 522 40.17 15.68 25.34
C TRP A 522 41.43 14.83 25.45
N ASP A 523 41.48 13.89 26.40
CA ASP A 523 42.62 12.98 26.61
C ASP A 523 42.70 11.91 25.51
N ILE A 524 41.61 11.71 24.75
CA ILE A 524 41.58 10.83 23.58
C ILE A 524 42.39 11.49 22.45
N ALA A 525 43.33 10.72 21.89
CA ALA A 525 44.16 11.16 20.76
C ALA A 525 43.28 11.65 19.58
N PRO A 526 43.61 12.79 18.93
CA PRO A 526 42.80 13.38 17.87
C PRO A 526 42.39 12.41 16.75
N ASP A 527 43.30 11.51 16.36
CA ASP A 527 43.08 10.53 15.28
C ASP A 527 42.03 9.46 15.62
N CYS A 528 41.76 9.24 16.91
CA CYS A 528 40.80 8.24 17.37
C CYS A 528 39.41 8.83 17.66
N ARG A 529 39.26 10.17 17.71
CA ARG A 529 38.00 10.83 18.09
C ARG A 529 36.88 10.58 17.07
N GLY A 530 37.20 10.46 15.79
CA GLY A 530 36.23 10.13 14.72
C GLY A 530 35.56 8.77 14.93
N ILE A 531 36.35 7.73 15.27
CA ILE A 531 35.84 6.39 15.59
C ILE A 531 34.91 6.44 16.81
N VAL A 532 35.33 7.14 17.87
CA VAL A 532 34.54 7.26 19.11
C VAL A 532 33.21 7.95 18.85
N TYR A 533 33.19 9.03 18.06
CA TYR A 533 31.94 9.70 17.71
C TYR A 533 31.03 8.80 16.87
N GLN A 534 31.56 8.09 15.86
CA GLN A 534 30.75 7.19 15.02
C GLN A 534 30.13 6.05 15.85
N TYR A 535 30.88 5.56 16.84
CA TYR A 535 30.38 4.59 17.81
C TYR A 535 29.24 5.16 18.68
N LEU A 536 29.42 6.36 19.24
CA LEU A 536 28.40 7.05 20.03
C LEU A 536 27.14 7.35 19.20
N GLU A 537 27.30 7.83 17.96
CA GLU A 537 26.21 8.11 17.03
C GLU A 537 25.40 6.83 16.73
N ARG A 538 26.08 5.73 16.38
CA ARG A 538 25.44 4.44 16.13
C ARG A 538 24.67 3.94 17.35
N LEU A 539 25.27 4.00 18.55
CA LEU A 539 24.60 3.59 19.78
C LEU A 539 23.45 4.51 20.16
N HIS A 540 23.55 5.82 19.93
CA HIS A 540 22.47 6.76 20.20
C HIS A 540 21.25 6.49 19.32
N VAL A 541 21.47 6.22 18.04
CA VAL A 541 20.39 5.83 17.13
C VAL A 541 19.77 4.50 17.55
N LEU A 542 20.58 3.49 17.92
CA LEU A 542 20.08 2.18 18.37
C LEU A 542 19.33 2.24 19.70
N SER A 543 19.84 2.99 20.68
CA SER A 543 19.19 3.17 21.99
C SER A 543 17.90 3.96 21.89
N THR A 544 17.81 4.94 20.99
CA THR A 544 16.55 5.64 20.69
C THR A 544 15.55 4.73 19.98
N LYS A 545 16.01 3.77 19.15
CA LYS A 545 15.18 2.70 18.57
C LYS A 545 14.68 1.68 19.62
N LEU A 546 15.44 1.49 20.71
CA LEU A 546 15.07 0.59 21.82
C LEU A 546 14.16 1.26 22.85
N ALA A 547 14.33 2.56 23.11
CA ALA A 547 13.48 3.34 24.02
C ALA A 547 12.03 3.49 23.52
N SER A 548 11.78 3.33 22.21
CA SER A 548 10.44 3.25 21.65
C SER A 548 9.75 1.88 21.85
N ARG A 549 10.40 0.92 22.55
CA ARG A 549 9.83 -0.40 22.90
C ARG A 549 9.14 -0.42 24.28
N SER A 550 9.37 0.60 25.12
CA SER A 550 8.70 0.81 26.42
C SER A 550 7.63 1.88 26.29
#